data_AF-A0A1A6HNQ1-F1
#
_entry.id   AF-A0A1A6HNQ1-F1
#
_cell.length_a   1.000
_cell.length_b   1.000
_cell.length_c   1.000
_cell.angle_alpha   90.00
_cell.angle_beta   90.00
_cell.angle_gamma   90.00
#
_symmetry.space_group_name_H-M   'P 1'
#
loop_
_entity.id
_entity.type
_entity.pdbx_description
1 polymer ?
#
loop_
_entity_poly.entity_id
_entity_poly.type
_entity_poly.pdbx_seq_one_letter_code
_entity_poly.pdbx_strand_id
1 'polypeptide(L)'
;MDNLAFEMQEDGTQKASSMGKTSTFSKVVFEFPGGAIQWARYRNNIKDYLSDEEEAFGTSLNSLRSQMTLGTLRIKSKGLRAPHWHFNANEHGYLVQGTAWIGVVDDGGEVATTYNVTAGQVIFFPKNTLHWIKNVGHEDCFFLLFFSTHDELQTLDVDDVFFSTPEDIASRSLKVGIIDTQRTIEFNIHIGDVVFFPIGTQHYIKNTCDEELLFVLAYSTGDQVQTLDMDDYFQATSDHILAQLFFRKQSEFKKIPKFTEDQAINLP
;
A
#
# COMPACT_ATOMS: atom_id res chain seq x y z
N MET A 1 39.23 5.58 13.28
CA MET A 1 40.16 6.49 13.99
C MET A 1 39.44 7.82 14.05
N ASP A 2 38.81 8.11 15.18
CA ASP A 2 38.03 9.33 15.36
C ASP A 2 38.96 10.44 15.86
N ASN A 3 38.93 11.59 15.19
CA ASN A 3 39.67 12.78 15.62
C ASN A 3 38.89 13.48 16.74
N LEU A 4 39.45 13.46 17.96
CA LEU A 4 38.98 14.25 19.10
C LEU A 4 39.53 15.68 18.99
N ALA A 5 38.65 16.68 18.97
CA ALA A 5 39.03 18.07 19.18
C ALA A 5 38.86 18.42 20.67
N PHE A 6 39.91 18.97 21.30
CA PHE A 6 39.90 19.44 22.68
C PHE A 6 39.98 20.97 22.69
N GLU A 7 39.02 21.64 23.33
CA GLU A 7 39.13 23.06 23.71
C GLU A 7 39.49 23.16 25.20
N MET A 8 40.43 24.04 25.55
CA MET A 8 40.83 24.30 26.94
C MET A 8 40.10 25.53 27.50
N GLN A 9 39.57 25.42 28.72
CA GLN A 9 39.14 26.56 29.55
C GLN A 9 40.07 26.74 30.76
N GLU A 10 40.16 27.96 31.28
CA GLU A 10 41.20 28.49 32.18
C GLU A 10 41.24 27.93 33.62
N ASP A 11 40.49 26.89 33.98
CA ASP A 11 40.51 26.31 35.34
C ASP A 11 41.12 24.90 35.44
N GLY A 12 41.70 24.38 34.37
CA GLY A 12 42.51 23.15 34.40
C GLY A 12 41.72 21.85 34.62
N THR A 13 40.38 21.87 34.51
CA THR A 13 39.57 20.64 34.58
C THR A 13 39.10 20.16 33.19
N GLN A 14 39.44 18.92 32.82
CA GLN A 14 38.93 18.27 31.61
C GLN A 14 37.53 17.72 31.86
N LYS A 15 36.50 18.30 31.22
CA LYS A 15 35.15 17.72 31.19
C LYS A 15 34.92 17.11 29.81
N ALA A 16 34.78 15.79 29.74
CA ALA A 16 34.33 15.11 28.53
C ALA A 16 32.89 15.54 28.23
N SER A 17 32.68 16.39 27.23
CA SER A 17 31.34 16.61 26.69
C SER A 17 31.02 15.46 25.75
N SER A 18 30.25 14.49 26.23
CA SER A 18 29.54 13.58 25.34
C SER A 18 28.54 14.41 24.55
N MET A 19 28.92 14.82 23.35
CA MET A 19 27.98 15.27 22.33
C MET A 19 27.15 14.03 21.99
N GLY A 20 26.08 13.82 22.74
CA GLY A 20 25.10 12.80 22.46
C GLY A 20 24.62 13.05 21.04
N LYS A 21 25.00 12.18 20.11
CA LYS A 21 24.27 12.01 18.87
C LYS A 21 22.84 11.75 19.30
N THR A 22 21.96 12.73 19.14
CA THR A 22 20.53 12.50 19.10
C THR A 22 20.29 11.57 17.93
N SER A 23 20.38 10.27 18.22
CA SER A 23 19.90 9.21 17.36
C SER A 23 18.42 9.50 17.16
N THR A 24 18.10 10.09 16.01
CA THR A 24 16.74 10.05 15.48
C THR A 24 16.47 8.59 15.18
N PHE A 25 15.94 7.87 16.17
CA PHE A 25 15.32 6.56 15.99
C PHE A 25 14.25 6.71 14.90
N SER A 26 14.54 6.30 13.67
CA SER A 26 13.52 6.12 12.65
C SER A 26 12.52 5.10 13.21
N LYS A 27 11.23 5.47 13.24
CA LYS A 27 10.21 4.78 14.04
C LYS A 27 9.95 3.35 13.54
N VAL A 28 9.87 2.41 14.48
CA VAL A 28 9.24 1.06 14.34
C VAL A 28 7.78 1.17 13.85
N VAL A 29 7.20 2.35 14.03
CA VAL A 29 5.84 2.73 13.69
C VAL A 29 5.82 3.47 12.36
N PHE A 30 5.10 2.91 11.38
CA PHE A 30 4.75 3.64 10.17
C PHE A 30 3.54 4.53 10.47
N GLU A 31 3.74 5.84 10.40
CA GLU A 31 2.73 6.85 10.68
C GLU A 31 2.15 7.36 9.37
N PHE A 32 0.83 7.47 9.29
CA PHE A 32 0.11 8.09 8.18
C PHE A 32 -0.85 9.15 8.72
N PRO A 33 -1.33 10.12 7.90
CA PRO A 33 -2.14 11.23 8.41
C PRO A 33 -3.34 10.80 9.27
N GLY A 34 -3.94 9.66 8.94
CA GLY A 34 -5.09 9.07 9.64
C GLY A 34 -4.77 8.08 10.76
N GLY A 35 -3.51 7.78 11.07
CA GLY A 35 -3.20 6.67 11.99
C GLY A 35 -1.76 6.20 12.01
N ALA A 36 -1.57 4.99 12.52
CA ALA A 36 -0.27 4.37 12.68
C ALA A 36 -0.36 2.85 12.57
N ILE A 37 0.65 2.21 11.99
CA ILE A 37 0.76 0.76 11.91
C ILE A 37 2.15 0.29 12.38
N GLN A 38 2.18 -0.84 13.07
CA GLN A 38 3.38 -1.48 13.59
C GLN A 38 3.37 -2.95 13.22
N TRP A 39 4.54 -3.53 12.98
CA TRP A 39 4.67 -4.89 12.46
C TRP A 39 5.72 -5.68 13.23
N ALA A 40 5.41 -6.94 13.50
CA ALA A 40 6.34 -7.99 13.84
C ALA A 40 6.50 -8.89 12.61
N ARG A 41 7.47 -8.56 11.74
CA ARG A 41 7.61 -9.14 10.39
C ARG A 41 9.06 -9.33 9.97
N TYR A 42 9.24 -10.11 8.91
CA TYR A 42 10.47 -10.16 8.13
C TYR A 42 10.54 -9.00 7.13
N ARG A 43 11.77 -8.52 6.90
CA ARG A 43 12.18 -7.54 5.87
C ARG A 43 13.29 -8.14 5.02
N ASN A 44 13.22 -7.96 3.70
CA ASN A 44 14.25 -8.47 2.79
C ASN A 44 15.56 -7.68 2.87
N ASN A 45 15.51 -6.40 3.22
CA ASN A 45 16.64 -5.49 3.27
C ASN A 45 17.03 -5.25 4.73
N ILE A 46 18.27 -5.62 5.07
CA ILE A 46 18.82 -5.47 6.41
C ILE A 46 18.77 -4.04 6.95
N LYS A 47 18.84 -3.04 6.05
CA LYS A 47 18.80 -1.61 6.42
C LYS A 47 17.42 -1.14 6.88
N ASP A 48 16.38 -1.96 6.69
CA ASP A 48 15.02 -1.64 7.09
C ASP A 48 14.73 -2.05 8.55
N TYR A 49 15.66 -2.74 9.19
CA TYR A 49 15.63 -3.01 10.63
C TYR A 49 16.31 -1.90 11.41
N LEU A 50 15.83 -1.65 12.64
CA LEU A 50 16.30 -0.56 13.49
C LEU A 50 17.33 -1.00 14.53
N SER A 51 17.49 -2.31 14.70
CA SER A 51 18.43 -2.93 15.63
C SER A 51 18.78 -4.36 15.19
N ASP A 52 19.93 -4.84 15.63
CA ASP A 52 20.39 -6.21 15.40
C ASP A 52 19.40 -7.24 15.99
N GLU A 53 18.75 -6.92 17.10
CA GLU A 53 17.72 -7.77 17.70
C GLU A 53 16.46 -7.87 16.83
N GLU A 54 16.01 -6.76 16.23
CA GLU A 54 14.86 -6.75 15.32
C GLU A 54 15.17 -7.52 14.04
N GLU A 55 16.38 -7.36 13.50
CA GLU A 55 16.86 -8.12 12.35
C GLU A 55 16.89 -9.63 12.66
N ALA A 56 17.48 -10.02 13.79
CA ALA A 56 17.57 -11.41 14.20
C ALA A 56 16.17 -12.03 14.36
N PHE A 57 15.25 -11.29 14.99
CA PHE A 57 13.86 -11.73 15.13
C PHE A 57 13.16 -11.85 13.77
N GLY A 58 13.19 -10.81 12.93
CA GLY A 58 12.58 -10.83 11.61
C GLY A 58 13.12 -11.94 10.71
N THR A 59 14.43 -12.13 10.69
CA THR A 59 15.10 -13.22 9.95
C THR A 59 14.72 -14.60 10.48
N SER A 60 14.49 -14.74 11.80
CA SER A 60 13.98 -15.98 12.38
C SER A 60 12.58 -16.34 11.87
N LEU A 61 11.70 -15.35 11.66
CA LEU A 61 10.35 -15.58 11.13
C LEU A 61 10.39 -16.16 9.71
N ASN A 62 11.30 -15.67 8.87
CA ASN A 62 11.48 -16.17 7.50
C ASN A 62 12.14 -17.57 7.48
N SER A 63 13.27 -17.72 8.17
CA SER A 63 14.05 -18.97 8.18
C SER A 63 13.29 -20.14 8.79
N LEU A 64 12.48 -19.90 9.83
CA LEU A 64 11.62 -20.91 10.44
C LEU A 64 10.29 -21.12 9.70
N ARG A 65 10.05 -20.37 8.60
CA ARG A 65 8.83 -20.42 7.80
C ARG A 65 7.57 -20.22 8.64
N SER A 66 7.55 -19.17 9.47
CA SER A 66 6.39 -18.83 10.29
C SER A 66 5.12 -18.76 9.43
N GLN A 67 4.05 -19.40 9.87
CA GLN A 67 2.79 -19.36 9.14
C GLN A 67 2.00 -18.07 9.40
N MET A 68 2.47 -17.23 10.32
CA MET A 68 1.80 -16.01 10.73
C MET A 68 2.78 -14.94 11.19
N THR A 69 2.50 -13.70 10.81
CA THR A 69 3.11 -12.48 11.35
C THR A 69 2.02 -11.61 11.98
N LEU A 70 2.41 -10.66 12.83
CA LEU A 70 1.49 -9.85 13.62
C LEU A 70 1.72 -8.36 13.33
N GLY A 71 0.68 -7.57 13.39
CA GLY A 71 0.75 -6.12 13.41
C GLY A 71 -0.28 -5.51 14.34
N THR A 72 -0.14 -4.21 14.59
CA THR A 72 -1.18 -3.41 15.21
C THR A 72 -1.49 -2.22 14.34
N LEU A 73 -2.77 -1.89 14.22
CA LEU A 73 -3.25 -0.76 13.44
C LEU A 73 -4.07 0.17 14.33
N ARG A 74 -3.70 1.45 14.34
CA ARG A 74 -4.45 2.53 14.95
C ARG A 74 -4.99 3.43 13.86
N ILE A 75 -6.29 3.71 13.89
CA ILE A 75 -6.93 4.65 12.97
C ILE A 75 -7.63 5.71 13.80
N LYS A 76 -7.18 6.97 13.67
CA LYS A 76 -7.78 8.10 14.39
C LYS A 76 -9.24 8.27 14.01
N SER A 77 -10.04 8.92 14.85
CA SER A 77 -11.43 9.27 14.50
C SER A 77 -11.52 9.93 13.12
N LYS A 78 -12.43 9.45 12.27
CA LYS A 78 -12.62 9.84 10.85
C LYS A 78 -11.45 9.49 9.91
N GLY A 79 -10.40 8.86 10.44
CA GLY A 79 -9.25 8.36 9.68
C GLY A 79 -9.60 7.16 8.82
N LEU A 80 -8.72 6.87 7.87
CA LEU A 80 -8.88 5.81 6.87
C LEU A 80 -7.55 5.08 6.72
N ARG A 81 -7.57 3.75 6.80
CA ARG A 81 -6.57 2.90 6.16
C ARG A 81 -6.98 2.78 4.71
N ALA A 82 -6.18 3.38 3.81
CA ALA A 82 -6.46 3.46 2.38
C ALA A 82 -6.83 2.09 1.80
N PRO A 83 -7.70 2.01 0.78
CA PRO A 83 -7.95 0.76 0.09
C PRO A 83 -6.65 0.16 -0.45
N HIS A 84 -6.46 -1.14 -0.22
CA HIS A 84 -5.22 -1.82 -0.51
C HIS A 84 -5.40 -3.33 -0.71
N TRP A 85 -4.36 -3.95 -1.27
CA TRP A 85 -4.24 -5.40 -1.42
C TRP A 85 -3.07 -5.93 -0.60
N HIS A 86 -3.17 -7.22 -0.24
CA HIS A 86 -2.04 -8.03 0.19
C HIS A 86 -1.83 -9.18 -0.80
N PHE A 87 -0.72 -9.19 -1.52
CA PHE A 87 -0.50 -10.15 -2.63
C PHE A 87 0.01 -11.51 -2.17
N ASN A 88 0.63 -11.57 -0.99
CA ASN A 88 1.26 -12.78 -0.46
C ASN A 88 0.71 -13.24 0.90
N ALA A 89 -0.32 -12.59 1.45
CA ALA A 89 -0.91 -12.98 2.74
C ALA A 89 -2.42 -12.74 2.79
N ASN A 90 -3.13 -13.60 3.53
CA ASN A 90 -4.46 -13.27 4.06
C ASN A 90 -4.28 -12.34 5.27
N GLU A 91 -5.18 -11.38 5.45
CA GLU A 91 -5.25 -10.53 6.63
C GLU A 91 -6.39 -10.97 7.54
N HIS A 92 -6.08 -11.08 8.84
CA HIS A 92 -7.07 -11.32 9.88
C HIS A 92 -6.98 -10.16 10.86
N GLY A 93 -8.11 -9.67 11.35
CA GLY A 93 -8.13 -8.58 12.31
C GLY A 93 -9.05 -8.87 13.48
N TYR A 94 -8.67 -8.41 14.66
CA TYR A 94 -9.53 -8.31 15.83
C TYR A 94 -9.61 -6.84 16.26
N LEU A 95 -10.83 -6.29 16.28
CA LEU A 95 -11.06 -4.92 16.70
C LEU A 95 -11.08 -4.86 18.23
N VAL A 96 -10.04 -4.29 18.81
CA VAL A 96 -9.91 -4.15 20.27
C VAL A 96 -10.75 -2.97 20.79
N GLN A 97 -10.74 -1.85 20.07
CA GLN A 97 -11.40 -0.60 20.47
C GLN A 97 -11.93 0.15 19.25
N GLY A 98 -13.04 0.88 19.40
CA GLY A 98 -13.59 1.75 18.38
C GLY A 98 -14.68 1.13 17.51
N THR A 99 -15.00 1.82 16.42
CA THR A 99 -15.98 1.37 15.42
C THR A 99 -15.46 1.70 14.02
N ALA A 100 -15.28 0.66 13.23
CA ALA A 100 -14.81 0.74 11.86
C ALA A 100 -15.94 0.46 10.88
N TRP A 101 -15.90 1.12 9.73
CA TRP A 101 -16.67 0.79 8.55
C TRP A 101 -15.72 0.21 7.51
N ILE A 102 -16.02 -1.02 7.09
CA ILE A 102 -15.20 -1.81 6.18
C ILE A 102 -15.90 -1.88 4.84
N GLY A 103 -15.13 -1.86 3.77
CA GLY A 103 -15.60 -2.33 2.48
C GLY A 103 -14.61 -3.26 1.83
N VAL A 104 -15.17 -4.16 1.02
CA VAL A 104 -14.46 -5.20 0.28
C VAL A 104 -14.97 -5.16 -1.15
N VAL A 105 -14.04 -5.21 -2.10
CA VAL A 105 -14.33 -5.28 -3.53
C VAL A 105 -14.00 -6.71 -4.00
N ASP A 106 -14.89 -7.28 -4.80
CA ASP A 106 -14.66 -8.60 -5.40
C ASP A 106 -13.69 -8.53 -6.60
N ASP A 107 -13.45 -9.69 -7.20
CA ASP A 107 -12.61 -9.85 -8.38
C ASP A 107 -13.21 -9.25 -9.66
N GLY A 108 -14.51 -8.92 -9.66
CA GLY A 108 -15.19 -8.23 -10.75
C GLY A 108 -15.20 -6.71 -10.62
N GLY A 109 -14.49 -6.16 -9.63
CA GLY A 109 -14.45 -4.72 -9.42
C GLY A 109 -15.74 -4.14 -8.84
N GLU A 110 -16.63 -4.97 -8.28
CA GLU A 110 -17.85 -4.50 -7.62
C GLU A 110 -17.70 -4.55 -6.10
N VAL A 111 -18.43 -3.68 -5.39
CA VAL A 111 -18.44 -3.71 -3.93
C VAL A 111 -19.18 -4.95 -3.47
N ALA A 112 -18.42 -5.99 -3.13
CA ALA A 112 -18.94 -7.22 -2.59
C ALA A 112 -19.74 -6.97 -1.30
N THR A 113 -19.20 -6.12 -0.41
CA THR A 113 -19.85 -5.81 0.86
C THR A 113 -19.32 -4.53 1.50
N THR A 114 -20.18 -3.85 2.26
CA THR A 114 -19.75 -2.88 3.28
C THR A 114 -20.50 -3.11 4.58
N TYR A 115 -19.81 -2.99 5.70
CA TYR A 115 -20.39 -3.28 7.01
C TYR A 115 -19.64 -2.57 8.13
N ASN A 116 -20.33 -2.35 9.25
CA ASN A 116 -19.71 -1.83 10.47
C ASN A 116 -19.17 -2.97 11.33
N VAL A 117 -18.01 -2.73 11.94
CA VAL A 117 -17.33 -3.60 12.90
C VAL A 117 -17.11 -2.80 14.18
N THR A 118 -17.52 -3.34 15.31
CA THR A 118 -17.33 -2.77 16.65
C THR A 118 -16.35 -3.60 17.46
N ALA A 119 -15.83 -3.03 18.54
CA ALA A 119 -14.94 -3.73 19.46
C ALA A 119 -15.43 -5.15 19.83
N GLY A 120 -14.51 -6.11 19.83
CA GLY A 120 -14.78 -7.54 20.06
C GLY A 120 -15.04 -8.36 18.79
N GLN A 121 -15.27 -7.72 17.64
CA GLN A 121 -15.49 -8.42 16.38
C GLN A 121 -14.20 -8.69 15.61
N VAL A 122 -14.25 -9.71 14.75
CA VAL A 122 -13.15 -10.15 13.90
C VAL A 122 -13.44 -9.88 12.43
N ILE A 123 -12.38 -9.72 11.65
CA ILE A 123 -12.42 -9.50 10.20
C ILE A 123 -11.45 -10.47 9.53
N PHE A 124 -11.74 -10.82 8.29
CA PHE A 124 -10.89 -11.68 7.48
C PHE A 124 -10.95 -11.22 6.03
N PHE A 125 -9.78 -10.96 5.46
CA PHE A 125 -9.61 -10.63 4.06
C PHE A 125 -8.70 -11.68 3.41
N PRO A 126 -9.20 -12.45 2.45
CA PRO A 126 -8.37 -13.33 1.66
C PRO A 126 -7.25 -12.57 0.95
N LYS A 127 -6.18 -13.28 0.63
CA LYS A 127 -5.09 -12.77 -0.21
C LYS A 127 -5.64 -12.22 -1.52
N ASN A 128 -5.08 -11.11 -1.98
CA ASN A 128 -5.48 -10.41 -3.20
C ASN A 128 -6.91 -9.83 -3.15
N THR A 129 -7.53 -9.75 -1.98
CA THR A 129 -8.81 -9.06 -1.80
C THR A 129 -8.57 -7.61 -1.47
N LEU A 130 -9.11 -6.74 -2.32
CA LEU A 130 -9.12 -5.31 -2.08
C LEU A 130 -10.08 -4.94 -0.95
N HIS A 131 -9.59 -4.18 0.01
CA HIS A 131 -10.41 -3.75 1.14
C HIS A 131 -9.92 -2.43 1.74
N TRP A 132 -10.80 -1.76 2.49
CA TRP A 132 -10.46 -0.56 3.27
C TRP A 132 -11.05 -0.61 4.68
N ILE A 133 -10.45 0.14 5.59
CA ILE A 133 -10.91 0.25 6.97
C ILE A 133 -11.01 1.73 7.35
N LYS A 134 -12.23 2.22 7.56
CA LYS A 134 -12.49 3.60 7.96
C LYS A 134 -12.94 3.66 9.40
N ASN A 135 -12.36 4.53 10.21
CA ASN A 135 -12.92 4.82 11.53
C ASN A 135 -14.13 5.75 11.39
N VAL A 136 -15.31 5.26 11.81
CA VAL A 136 -16.57 6.03 11.81
C VAL A 136 -17.01 6.42 13.23
N GLY A 137 -16.28 5.97 14.26
CA GLY A 137 -16.49 6.31 15.66
C GLY A 137 -15.83 7.64 16.08
N HIS A 138 -16.13 8.03 17.31
CA HIS A 138 -15.57 9.24 17.95
C HIS A 138 -14.22 8.99 18.64
N GLU A 139 -13.93 7.74 18.99
CA GLU A 139 -12.64 7.30 19.52
C GLU A 139 -11.77 6.67 18.43
N ASP A 140 -10.48 6.46 18.72
CA ASP A 140 -9.57 5.79 17.81
C ASP A 140 -9.93 4.29 17.68
N CYS A 141 -9.84 3.75 16.47
CA CYS A 141 -9.87 2.31 16.26
C CYS A 141 -8.50 1.71 16.59
N PHE A 142 -8.50 0.58 17.28
CA PHE A 142 -7.28 -0.21 17.55
C PHE A 142 -7.51 -1.67 17.15
N PHE A 143 -6.76 -2.14 16.16
CA PHE A 143 -6.81 -3.52 15.67
C PHE A 143 -5.53 -4.27 16.03
N LEU A 144 -5.68 -5.55 16.38
CA LEU A 144 -4.63 -6.56 16.23
C LEU A 144 -4.80 -7.21 14.86
N LEU A 145 -3.74 -7.25 14.06
CA LEU A 145 -3.76 -7.77 12.70
C LEU A 145 -2.80 -8.95 12.56
N PHE A 146 -3.19 -9.97 11.79
CA PHE A 146 -2.41 -11.19 11.59
C PHE A 146 -2.34 -11.51 10.10
N PHE A 147 -1.15 -11.85 9.61
CA PHE A 147 -0.89 -12.05 8.19
C PHE A 147 -0.28 -13.41 7.94
N SER A 148 -0.86 -14.18 7.03
CA SER A 148 -0.44 -15.55 6.73
C SER A 148 0.78 -15.59 5.79
N THR A 149 1.92 -15.06 6.22
CA THR A 149 3.17 -15.07 5.45
C THR A 149 4.40 -15.15 6.36
N HIS A 150 5.49 -15.76 5.86
CA HIS A 150 6.84 -15.70 6.43
C HIS A 150 7.77 -14.79 5.62
N ASP A 151 7.34 -14.37 4.43
CA ASP A 151 8.07 -13.44 3.59
C ASP A 151 7.72 -12.00 3.97
N GLU A 152 8.45 -11.04 3.40
CA GLU A 152 8.09 -9.65 3.57
C GLU A 152 6.67 -9.44 3.02
N LEU A 153 5.80 -8.83 3.82
CA LEU A 153 4.42 -8.59 3.41
C LEU A 153 4.38 -7.65 2.20
N GLN A 154 3.77 -8.12 1.13
CA GLN A 154 3.59 -7.35 -0.10
C GLN A 154 2.22 -6.68 -0.08
N THR A 155 2.25 -5.38 0.20
CA THR A 155 1.06 -4.52 0.24
C THR A 155 1.13 -3.52 -0.90
N LEU A 156 0.00 -3.29 -1.57
CA LEU A 156 -0.12 -2.22 -2.56
C LEU A 156 -1.29 -1.33 -2.18
N ASP A 157 -1.01 -0.05 -1.99
CA ASP A 157 -2.01 0.97 -1.70
C ASP A 157 -2.49 1.63 -3.00
N VAL A 158 -3.77 1.97 -3.07
CA VAL A 158 -4.39 2.50 -4.28
C VAL A 158 -3.89 3.89 -4.67
N ASP A 159 -3.63 4.73 -3.69
CA ASP A 159 -3.06 6.05 -3.93
C ASP A 159 -1.64 5.93 -4.50
N ASP A 160 -0.83 5.00 -4.00
CA ASP A 160 0.47 4.68 -4.60
C ASP A 160 0.35 4.20 -6.05
N VAL A 161 -0.62 3.31 -6.34
CA VAL A 161 -0.95 2.85 -7.71
C VAL A 161 -1.25 4.03 -8.62
N PHE A 162 -2.09 4.94 -8.16
CA PHE A 162 -2.51 6.08 -8.95
C PHE A 162 -1.37 7.08 -9.17
N PHE A 163 -0.63 7.47 -8.12
CA PHE A 163 0.47 8.43 -8.23
C PHE A 163 1.72 7.87 -8.91
N SER A 164 1.81 6.55 -9.06
CA SER A 164 2.85 5.90 -9.87
C SER A 164 2.43 5.68 -11.33
N THR A 165 1.17 5.93 -11.69
CA THR A 165 0.70 5.83 -13.07
C THR A 165 0.85 7.18 -13.78
N PRO A 166 1.49 7.25 -14.97
CA PRO A 166 1.63 8.51 -15.70
C PRO A 166 0.29 9.19 -15.97
N GLU A 167 0.29 10.53 -15.95
CA GLU A 167 -0.93 11.34 -16.07
C GLU A 167 -1.75 11.02 -17.32
N ASP A 168 -1.11 10.85 -18.48
CA ASP A 168 -1.81 10.58 -19.74
C ASP A 168 -2.44 9.17 -19.78
N ILE A 169 -1.93 8.23 -18.98
CA ILE A 169 -2.48 6.88 -18.81
C ILE A 169 -3.60 6.88 -17.77
N ALA A 170 -3.35 7.49 -16.62
CA ALA A 170 -4.35 7.63 -15.56
C ALA A 170 -5.57 8.39 -16.06
N SER A 171 -5.37 9.47 -16.83
CA SER A 171 -6.45 10.26 -17.42
C SER A 171 -7.22 9.52 -18.52
N ARG A 172 -6.60 8.60 -19.26
CA ARG A 172 -7.34 7.72 -20.19
C ARG A 172 -8.24 6.76 -19.44
N SER A 173 -7.70 6.13 -18.41
CA SER A 173 -8.42 5.16 -17.57
C SER A 173 -9.56 5.83 -16.81
N LEU A 174 -9.35 7.04 -16.28
CA LEU A 174 -10.29 7.70 -15.36
C LEU A 174 -11.07 8.87 -15.98
N LYS A 175 -10.72 9.29 -17.20
CA LYS A 175 -11.26 10.44 -17.95
C LYS A 175 -11.29 11.76 -17.14
N VAL A 176 -10.32 11.94 -16.25
CA VAL A 176 -10.12 13.17 -15.43
C VAL A 176 -8.66 13.64 -15.54
N GLY A 177 -8.44 14.96 -15.62
CA GLY A 177 -7.08 15.56 -15.62
C GLY A 177 -6.53 15.70 -14.20
N ILE A 178 -5.28 15.28 -13.96
CA ILE A 178 -4.67 15.09 -12.64
C ILE A 178 -3.25 15.68 -12.64
N ILE A 179 -2.79 16.29 -11.54
CA ILE A 179 -1.41 16.81 -11.40
C ILE A 179 -0.54 15.78 -10.67
N ASP A 180 0.57 15.39 -11.30
CA ASP A 180 1.50 14.29 -10.92
C ASP A 180 2.49 14.62 -9.78
N THR A 181 2.88 13.58 -9.02
CA THR A 181 4.07 13.52 -8.14
C THR A 181 4.82 12.19 -8.38
N GLN A 182 5.77 12.21 -9.31
CA GLN A 182 6.46 11.05 -9.90
C GLN A 182 6.98 9.96 -8.95
N ARG A 183 6.53 8.71 -9.18
CA ARG A 183 7.29 7.45 -8.98
C ARG A 183 6.88 6.41 -10.04
N THR A 184 7.35 6.58 -11.28
CA THR A 184 7.12 5.60 -12.36
C THR A 184 8.45 5.09 -12.91
N ILE A 185 8.53 3.79 -13.22
CA ILE A 185 9.60 3.22 -14.03
C ILE A 185 9.03 2.98 -15.42
N GLU A 186 9.53 3.74 -16.40
CA GLU A 186 9.13 3.61 -17.80
C GLU A 186 10.25 2.96 -18.61
N PHE A 187 9.90 2.04 -19.51
CA PHE A 187 10.84 1.48 -20.47
C PHE A 187 10.13 1.15 -21.79
N ASN A 188 10.88 1.24 -22.89
CA ASN A 188 10.36 0.92 -24.22
C ASN A 188 10.49 -0.58 -24.49
N ILE A 189 9.46 -1.16 -25.10
CA ILE A 189 9.41 -2.56 -25.54
C ILE A 189 9.46 -2.53 -27.08
N HIS A 190 10.39 -3.27 -27.68
CA HIS A 190 10.56 -3.36 -29.13
C HIS A 190 10.09 -4.72 -29.66
N ILE A 191 9.96 -4.82 -30.98
CA ILE A 191 9.60 -6.07 -31.66
C ILE A 191 10.63 -7.16 -31.30
N GLY A 192 10.13 -8.27 -30.75
CA GLY A 192 10.93 -9.41 -30.33
C GLY A 192 11.29 -9.44 -28.84
N ASP A 193 11.02 -8.36 -28.09
CA ASP A 193 11.23 -8.33 -26.65
C ASP A 193 10.20 -9.20 -25.92
N VAL A 194 10.64 -9.84 -24.83
CA VAL A 194 9.77 -10.60 -23.92
C VAL A 194 9.73 -9.87 -22.59
N VAL A 195 8.52 -9.56 -22.13
CA VAL A 195 8.28 -8.86 -20.87
C VAL A 195 7.48 -9.76 -19.94
N PHE A 196 7.85 -9.77 -18.67
CA PHE A 196 7.21 -10.56 -17.63
C PHE A 196 6.67 -9.64 -16.54
N PHE A 197 5.37 -9.73 -16.27
CA PHE A 197 4.71 -9.03 -15.17
C PHE A 197 4.40 -10.04 -14.05
N PRO A 198 5.05 -9.94 -12.89
CA PRO A 198 4.70 -10.78 -11.74
C PRO A 198 3.24 -10.53 -11.29
N ILE A 199 2.59 -11.55 -10.72
CA ILE A 199 1.23 -11.44 -10.17
C ILE A 199 1.16 -10.28 -9.16
N GLY A 200 0.11 -9.46 -9.27
CA GLY A 200 -0.10 -8.28 -8.42
C GLY A 200 0.72 -7.04 -8.83
N THR A 201 1.55 -7.15 -9.87
CA THR A 201 2.27 -5.98 -10.40
C THR A 201 1.35 -5.15 -11.28
N GLN A 202 0.99 -3.97 -10.78
CA GLN A 202 0.31 -2.98 -11.59
C GLN A 202 1.21 -2.58 -12.77
N HIS A 203 0.63 -2.50 -13.96
CA HIS A 203 1.33 -2.09 -15.17
C HIS A 203 0.36 -1.34 -16.09
N TYR A 204 0.92 -0.59 -17.02
CA TYR A 204 0.20 -0.02 -18.16
C TYR A 204 0.98 -0.29 -19.43
N ILE A 205 0.28 -0.36 -20.55
CA ILE A 205 0.90 -0.52 -21.87
C ILE A 205 0.38 0.61 -22.74
N LYS A 206 1.31 1.37 -23.33
CA LYS A 206 1.00 2.47 -24.24
C LYS A 206 1.66 2.23 -25.57
N ASN A 207 0.88 2.24 -26.64
CA ASN A 207 1.46 2.34 -27.98
C ASN A 207 2.02 3.75 -28.17
N THR A 208 3.33 3.84 -28.39
CA THR A 208 4.03 5.09 -28.66
C THR A 208 4.35 5.27 -30.14
N CYS A 209 4.01 4.29 -30.97
CA CYS A 209 4.23 4.29 -32.42
C CYS A 209 2.91 4.53 -33.17
N ASP A 210 3.02 4.94 -34.43
CA ASP A 210 1.87 5.12 -35.35
C ASP A 210 1.37 3.78 -35.93
N GLU A 211 2.13 2.70 -35.73
CA GLU A 211 1.81 1.35 -36.20
C GLU A 211 0.98 0.57 -35.16
N GLU A 212 0.27 -0.47 -35.61
CA GLU A 212 -0.49 -1.34 -34.71
C GLU A 212 0.42 -2.11 -33.76
N LEU A 213 0.14 -2.02 -32.45
CA LEU A 213 0.85 -2.77 -31.42
C LEU A 213 0.16 -4.11 -31.19
N LEU A 214 0.85 -5.21 -31.52
CA LEU A 214 0.40 -6.58 -31.27
C LEU A 214 1.20 -7.21 -30.12
N PHE A 215 0.51 -7.59 -29.04
CA PHE A 215 1.06 -8.40 -27.96
C PHE A 215 0.57 -9.85 -28.04
N VAL A 216 1.48 -10.80 -27.88
CA VAL A 216 1.13 -12.19 -27.58
C VAL A 216 1.21 -12.36 -26.06
N LEU A 217 0.05 -12.51 -25.42
CA LEU A 217 -0.06 -12.63 -23.96
C LEU A 217 -0.17 -14.09 -23.54
N ALA A 218 0.56 -14.45 -22.48
CA ALA A 218 0.49 -15.77 -21.85
C ALA A 218 0.33 -15.58 -20.33
N TYR A 219 -0.62 -16.31 -19.75
CA TYR A 219 -0.94 -16.22 -18.32
C TYR A 219 -0.62 -17.55 -17.64
N SER A 220 -0.10 -17.47 -16.41
CA SER A 220 0.16 -18.64 -15.57
C SER A 220 -0.90 -18.75 -14.48
N THR A 221 -2.05 -19.34 -14.82
CA THR A 221 -3.15 -19.61 -13.88
C THR A 221 -3.70 -21.02 -14.10
N GLY A 222 -4.18 -21.65 -13.02
CA GLY A 222 -4.89 -22.94 -13.07
C GLY A 222 -6.38 -22.78 -13.34
N ASP A 223 -6.91 -21.57 -13.20
CA ASP A 223 -8.32 -21.19 -13.34
C ASP A 223 -8.47 -20.03 -14.34
N GLN A 224 -9.53 -19.22 -14.23
CA GLN A 224 -9.71 -18.03 -15.07
C GLN A 224 -8.72 -16.93 -14.70
N VAL A 225 -8.34 -16.11 -15.68
CA VAL A 225 -7.59 -14.87 -15.43
C VAL A 225 -8.54 -13.87 -14.76
N GLN A 226 -8.11 -13.33 -13.63
CA GLN A 226 -8.78 -12.22 -12.96
C GLN A 226 -7.97 -10.96 -13.23
N THR A 227 -8.62 -9.95 -13.82
CA THR A 227 -8.07 -8.63 -14.08
C THR A 227 -8.84 -7.63 -13.23
N LEU A 228 -8.14 -6.70 -12.61
CA LEU A 228 -8.76 -5.60 -11.90
C LEU A 228 -8.35 -4.30 -12.56
N ASP A 229 -9.24 -3.76 -13.39
CA ASP A 229 -9.00 -2.53 -14.11
C ASP A 229 -9.15 -1.32 -13.17
N MET A 230 -8.40 -0.27 -13.47
CA MET A 230 -8.31 0.89 -12.58
C MET A 230 -9.64 1.66 -12.54
N ASP A 231 -10.35 1.75 -13.66
CA ASP A 231 -11.69 2.34 -13.73
C ASP A 231 -12.73 1.56 -12.94
N ASP A 232 -12.76 0.23 -13.06
CA ASP A 232 -13.63 -0.64 -12.27
C ASP A 232 -13.37 -0.44 -10.77
N TYR A 233 -12.10 -0.41 -10.38
CA TYR A 233 -11.71 -0.12 -9.01
C TYR A 233 -12.22 1.24 -8.49
N PHE A 234 -12.03 2.31 -9.28
CA PHE A 234 -12.50 3.64 -8.89
C PHE A 234 -14.03 3.69 -8.82
N GLN A 235 -14.75 2.92 -9.63
CA GLN A 235 -16.21 2.80 -9.56
C GLN A 235 -16.70 1.99 -8.35
N ALA A 236 -15.96 0.96 -7.95
CA ALA A 236 -16.21 0.18 -6.74
C ALA A 236 -15.99 1.04 -5.49
N THR A 237 -15.02 1.94 -5.52
CA THR A 237 -14.62 2.67 -4.32
C THR A 237 -15.58 3.82 -4.07
N SER A 238 -16.15 3.88 -2.86
CA SER A 238 -17.06 4.97 -2.47
C SER A 238 -16.41 6.35 -2.66
N ASP A 239 -17.11 7.30 -3.29
CA ASP A 239 -16.58 8.65 -3.60
C ASP A 239 -15.91 9.34 -2.40
N HIS A 240 -16.44 9.13 -1.19
CA HIS A 240 -15.94 9.78 0.00
C HIS A 240 -14.60 9.18 0.48
N ILE A 241 -14.33 7.92 0.15
CA ILE A 241 -13.04 7.26 0.37
C ILE A 241 -12.03 7.84 -0.61
N LEU A 242 -12.37 7.90 -1.90
CA LEU A 242 -11.54 8.55 -2.93
C LEU A 242 -11.22 10.01 -2.58
N ALA A 243 -12.21 10.77 -2.10
CA ALA A 243 -12.02 12.14 -1.64
C ALA A 243 -10.97 12.28 -0.52
N GLN A 244 -10.92 11.33 0.41
CA GLN A 244 -9.94 11.32 1.49
C GLN A 244 -8.55 10.93 0.99
N LEU A 245 -8.44 9.96 0.07
CA LEU A 245 -7.17 9.50 -0.51
C LEU A 245 -6.49 10.61 -1.32
N PHE A 246 -7.23 11.23 -2.23
CA PHE A 246 -6.68 12.21 -3.17
C PHE A 246 -6.72 13.64 -2.62
N PHE A 247 -7.24 13.85 -1.41
CA PHE A 247 -7.45 15.17 -0.81
C PHE A 247 -8.22 16.10 -1.77
N ARG A 248 -9.35 15.62 -2.28
CA ARG A 248 -10.22 16.33 -3.24
C ARG A 248 -11.68 16.33 -2.80
N LYS A 249 -12.50 17.16 -3.43
CA LYS A 249 -13.95 17.19 -3.14
C LYS A 249 -14.61 15.92 -3.65
N GLN A 250 -15.52 15.35 -2.87
CA GLN A 250 -16.29 14.16 -3.26
C GLN A 250 -17.01 14.33 -4.62
N SER A 251 -17.49 15.54 -4.93
CA SER A 251 -18.14 15.85 -6.22
C SER A 251 -17.24 15.70 -7.44
N GLU A 252 -15.91 15.65 -7.27
CA GLU A 252 -14.98 15.44 -8.37
C GLU A 252 -14.97 13.97 -8.84
N PHE A 253 -15.15 13.02 -7.92
CA PHE A 253 -15.17 11.58 -8.25
C PHE A 253 -16.46 11.13 -8.94
N LYS A 254 -17.56 11.88 -8.76
CA LYS A 254 -18.79 11.70 -9.55
C LYS A 254 -18.63 11.98 -11.05
N LYS A 255 -17.51 12.59 -11.44
CA LYS A 255 -17.20 12.87 -12.84
C LYS A 255 -16.47 11.71 -13.52
N ILE A 256 -15.99 10.73 -12.75
CA ILE A 256 -15.40 9.52 -13.30
C ILE A 256 -16.53 8.77 -14.02
N PRO A 257 -16.45 8.64 -15.35
CA PRO A 257 -17.51 8.00 -16.12
C PRO A 257 -17.54 6.50 -15.83
N LYS A 258 -18.75 5.94 -15.82
CA LYS A 258 -18.95 4.49 -15.74
C LYS A 258 -18.91 3.91 -17.14
N PHE A 259 -18.04 2.93 -17.36
CA PHE A 259 -17.94 2.24 -18.63
C PHE A 259 -18.71 0.93 -18.59
N THR A 260 -19.25 0.54 -19.74
CA THR A 260 -20.00 -0.71 -19.91
C THR A 260 -19.24 -1.74 -20.73
N GLU A 261 -18.03 -1.38 -21.20
CA GLU A 261 -17.13 -2.20 -22.02
C GLU A 261 -15.69 -2.00 -21.54
N ASP A 262 -14.89 -3.06 -21.60
CA ASP A 262 -13.46 -3.10 -21.25
C ASP A 262 -12.66 -2.06 -22.08
N GLN A 263 -11.83 -1.28 -21.39
CA GLN A 263 -11.07 -0.15 -21.94
C GLN A 263 -9.67 -0.49 -22.45
N ALA A 264 -9.37 -1.76 -22.74
CA ALA A 264 -8.17 -2.14 -23.49
C ALA A 264 -8.01 -1.46 -24.88
N ILE A 265 -8.95 -0.60 -25.28
CA ILE A 265 -9.07 0.01 -26.61
C ILE A 265 -8.80 1.52 -26.54
N ASN A 266 -7.96 1.99 -27.47
CA ASN A 266 -7.67 3.41 -27.71
C ASN A 266 -8.92 4.28 -27.62
N LEU A 267 -8.97 5.14 -26.61
CA LEU A 267 -9.88 6.28 -26.62
C LEU A 267 -9.32 7.35 -27.58
N PRO A 268 -10.18 8.03 -28.35
CA PRO A 268 -9.78 9.01 -29.36
C PRO A 268 -8.97 10.17 -28.79
#